data_AF-A0AAU8D2I9-F1
#
_entry.id   AF-A0AAU8D2I9-F1
#
_cell.length_a   1.000
_cell.length_b   1.000
_cell.length_c   1.000
_cell.angle_alpha   90.00
_cell.angle_beta   90.00
_cell.angle_gamma   90.00
#
_symmetry.space_group_name_H-M   'P 1'
#
loop_
_entity.id
_entity.type
_entity.pdbx_description
1 polymer ?
#
loop_
_entity_poly.entity_id
_entity_poly.type
_entity_poly.pdbx_seq_one_letter_code
_entity_poly.pdbx_strand_id
1 'polypeptide(L)' 'MSPALRDALKWLAERGGDGVFADSSHQVLYACGDKAPFMRSTWNKLSQLGRVEFYGNRRCRVIPSQPERTVP' A
#
# COMPACT_ATOMS: atom_id res chain seq x y z
N MET A 1 -2.28 -13.95 5.91
CA MET A 1 -2.68 -12.73 5.17
C MET A 1 -3.86 -13.05 4.25
N SER A 2 -4.97 -12.28 4.35
CA SER A 2 -6.19 -12.54 3.57
C SER A 2 -5.98 -12.32 2.06
N PRO A 3 -6.82 -12.91 1.19
CA PRO A 3 -6.73 -12.70 -0.27
C PRO A 3 -6.78 -11.22 -0.65
N ALA A 4 -7.75 -10.46 -0.13
CA ALA A 4 -7.90 -9.03 -0.41
C ALA A 4 -6.66 -8.18 -0.06
N LEU A 5 -5.93 -8.53 1.02
CA LEU A 5 -4.69 -7.83 1.38
C LEU A 5 -3.58 -8.15 0.37
N ARG A 6 -3.50 -9.42 -0.08
CA ARG A 6 -2.52 -9.85 -1.09
C ARG A 6 -2.79 -9.18 -2.44
N ASP A 7 -4.05 -9.13 -2.84
CA ASP A 7 -4.46 -8.47 -4.09
C ASP A 7 -4.17 -6.97 -4.04
N ALA A 8 -4.39 -6.31 -2.90
CA ALA A 8 -4.05 -4.90 -2.72
C ALA A 8 -2.54 -4.63 -2.85
N LEU A 9 -1.69 -5.47 -2.25
CA LEU A 9 -0.23 -5.34 -2.42
C LEU A 9 0.18 -5.55 -3.87
N LYS A 10 -0.32 -6.60 -4.51
CA LYS A 10 -0.02 -6.89 -5.91
C LYS A 10 -0.43 -5.72 -6.81
N TRP A 11 -1.66 -5.22 -6.62
CA TRP A 11 -2.19 -4.09 -7.39
C TRP A 11 -1.34 -2.83 -7.28
N LEU A 12 -0.83 -2.52 -6.08
CA LEU A 12 0.04 -1.36 -5.87
C LEU A 12 1.43 -1.58 -6.44
N ALA A 13 2.01 -2.77 -6.26
CA ALA A 13 3.32 -3.13 -6.80
C ALA A 13 3.34 -3.07 -8.34
N GLU A 14 2.29 -3.54 -9.01
CA GLU A 14 2.12 -3.46 -10.47
C GLU A 14 2.00 -2.01 -10.98
N ARG A 15 1.70 -1.05 -10.09
CA ARG A 15 1.55 0.39 -10.40
C ARG A 15 2.72 1.24 -9.88
N GLY A 16 3.90 0.62 -9.75
CA GLY A 16 5.12 1.29 -9.32
C GLY A 16 5.33 1.32 -7.80
N GLY A 17 4.46 0.67 -7.03
CA GLY A 17 4.63 0.50 -5.59
C GLY A 17 4.34 1.76 -4.76
N ASP A 18 3.78 2.82 -5.36
CA ASP A 18 3.50 4.08 -4.69
C ASP A 18 2.12 4.64 -5.10
N GLY A 19 1.42 5.24 -4.15
CA GLY A 19 0.13 5.88 -4.39
C GLY A 19 -0.23 6.96 -3.38
N VAL A 20 -1.32 7.67 -3.65
CA VAL A 20 -1.81 8.80 -2.86
C VAL A 20 -3.32 8.73 -2.64
N PHE A 21 -3.79 9.08 -1.44
CA PHE A 21 -5.22 9.29 -1.17
C PHE A 21 -5.60 10.72 -1.59
N ALA A 22 -5.93 10.88 -2.87
CA ALA A 22 -6.21 12.18 -3.49
C ALA A 22 -7.67 12.66 -3.36
N ASP A 23 -8.61 11.77 -3.03
CA ASP A 23 -10.03 12.10 -2.89
C ASP A 23 -10.31 12.86 -1.57
N SER A 24 -11.30 13.76 -1.55
CA SER A 24 -11.70 14.54 -0.37
C SER A 24 -12.06 13.70 0.87
N SER A 25 -12.52 12.46 0.66
CA SER A 25 -12.86 11.47 1.71
C SER A 25 -11.63 10.74 2.24
N HIS A 26 -10.50 10.82 1.54
CA HIS A 26 -9.26 10.08 1.76
C HIS A 26 -9.47 8.57 1.97
N GLN A 27 -10.49 7.98 1.34
CA GLN A 27 -10.85 6.57 1.54
C GLN A 27 -10.21 5.65 0.51
N VAL A 28 -9.85 6.18 -0.66
CA VAL A 28 -9.35 5.38 -1.78
C VAL A 28 -7.98 5.86 -2.23
N LEU A 29 -7.08 4.89 -2.46
CA LEU A 29 -5.73 5.13 -2.96
C LEU A 29 -5.75 5.25 -4.48
N TYR A 30 -4.97 6.19 -5.03
CA TYR A 30 -4.70 6.30 -6.45
C TYR A 30 -3.23 5.99 -6.71
N ALA A 31 -2.94 5.18 -7.73
CA ALA A 31 -1.58 4.85 -8.14
C ALA A 31 -1.51 4.84 -9.67
N CYS A 32 -0.50 5.51 -10.25
CA CYS A 32 -0.33 5.64 -11.70
C CYS A 32 -1.60 6.14 -12.45
N GLY A 33 -2.41 6.99 -11.83
CA GLY A 33 -3.67 7.50 -12.40
C GLY A 33 -4.89 6.58 -12.19
N ASP A 34 -4.70 5.35 -11.72
CA ASP A 34 -5.80 4.40 -11.45
C ASP A 34 -6.31 4.49 -10.02
N LYS A 35 -7.61 4.24 -9.86
CA LYS A 35 -8.29 4.12 -8.56
C LYS A 35 -8.19 2.70 -8.03
N ALA A 36 -7.73 2.53 -6.79
CA ALA A 36 -7.67 1.24 -6.13
C ALA A 36 -9.07 0.67 -5.86
N PRO A 37 -9.32 -0.63 -6.11
CA PRO A 37 -10.55 -1.30 -5.71
C PRO A 37 -10.54 -1.72 -4.22
N PHE A 38 -9.77 -1.01 -3.38
CA PHE A 38 -9.56 -1.34 -1.97
C PHE A 38 -9.71 -0.09 -1.09
N MET A 39 -10.43 -0.23 0.03
CA MET A 39 -10.64 0.85 0.98
C MET A 39 -9.41 1.12 1.85
N ARG A 40 -9.37 2.28 2.50
CA ARG A 40 -8.34 2.68 3.47
C ARG A 40 -8.11 1.67 4.59
N SER A 41 -9.15 0.97 5.05
CA SER A 41 -9.02 -0.07 6.06
C SER A 41 -8.09 -1.22 5.63
N THR A 42 -8.07 -1.56 4.33
CA THR A 42 -7.15 -2.55 3.75
C THR A 42 -5.70 -2.07 3.86
N TRP A 43 -5.45 -0.82 3.46
CA TRP A 43 -4.10 -0.21 3.55
C TRP A 43 -3.63 -0.06 5.00
N ASN A 44 -4.52 0.32 5.91
CA ASN A 44 -4.20 0.39 7.34
C ASN A 44 -3.76 -0.96 7.90
N LYS A 45 -4.46 -2.06 7.53
CA LYS A 45 -4.06 -3.42 7.90
C LYS A 45 -2.71 -3.80 7.31
N LEU A 46 -2.46 -3.46 6.04
CA LEU A 46 -1.14 -3.70 5.42
C LEU A 46 -0.01 -2.95 6.11
N SER A 47 -0.29 -1.73 6.58
CA SER A 47 0.68 -0.93 7.33
C SER A 47 0.99 -1.53 8.69
N GLN A 48 -0.04 -1.99 9.42
CA GLN A 48 0.13 -2.74 10.67
C GLN A 48 0.94 -4.03 10.50
N LEU A 49 0.86 -4.66 9.32
CA LEU A 49 1.63 -5.85 8.97
C LEU A 49 3.04 -5.53 8.44
N GLY A 50 3.44 -4.25 8.38
CA GLY A 50 4.74 -3.83 7.87
C GLY A 50 4.95 -4.11 6.38
N ARG A 51 3.88 -4.16 5.59
CA ARG A 51 3.93 -4.40 4.14
C ARG A 51 3.85 -3.14 3.29
N VAL A 52 3.26 -2.09 3.84
CA VAL A 52 3.25 -0.73 3.26
C VAL A 52 3.57 0.28 4.35
N GLU A 53 4.06 1.45 3.96
CA GLU A 53 4.23 2.58 4.85
C GLU A 53 3.44 3.79 4.35
N PHE A 54 2.83 4.51 5.28
CA PHE A 54 2.26 5.81 5.01
C PHE A 54 3.32 6.88 5.25
N TYR A 55 3.48 7.78 4.29
CA TYR A 55 4.47 8.84 4.37
C TYR A 55 3.96 10.10 3.68
N GLY A 56 4.58 11.23 4.00
CA GLY A 56 4.11 12.54 3.55
C GLY A 56 2.63 12.77 3.91
N ASN A 57 2.01 13.76 3.28
CA ASN A 57 0.58 13.96 3.43
C ASN A 57 -0.16 13.00 2.48
N ARG A 58 -0.73 11.93 3.03
CA ARG A 58 -1.65 11.00 2.34
C ARG A 58 -1.01 10.08 1.30
N ARG A 59 0.30 9.80 1.35
CA ARG A 59 0.92 8.81 0.45
C ARG A 59 1.10 7.46 1.13
N CYS A 60 1.14 6.41 0.32
CA CYS A 60 1.30 5.02 0.71
C CYS A 60 2.24 4.37 -0.29
N ARG A 61 3.31 3.72 0.19
CA ARG A 61 4.20 2.92 -0.65
C ARG A 61 4.38 1.52 -0.12
N VAL A 62 4.63 0.57 -1.02
CA VAL A 62 5.02 -0.79 -0.68
C VAL A 62 6.39 -0.74 -0.02
N ILE A 63 6.53 -1.42 1.11
CA ILE A 63 7.84 -1.68 1.70
C ILE A 63 8.42 -2.86 0.92
N PRO A 64 9.50 -2.69 0.14
CA PRO A 64 10.17 -3.84 -0.46
C PRO A 64 10.55 -4.76 0.69
N SER A 65 10.13 -6.02 0.62
CA SER A 65 10.49 -7.01 1.64
C SER A 65 12.00 -6.98 1.72
N GLN A 66 12.54 -6.45 2.83
CA GLN A 66 13.97 -6.43 3.03
C GLN A 66 14.45 -7.87 2.79
N PRO A 67 15.43 -8.14 1.90
CA PRO A 67 16.11 -9.41 1.97
C PRO A 67 16.65 -9.47 3.39
N GLU A 68 16.14 -10.45 4.12
CA GLU A 68 16.60 -10.98 5.39
C GLU A 68 17.91 -10.32 5.78
N ARG A 69 17.90 -9.41 6.77
CA ARG A 69 19.15 -9.01 7.42
C ARG A 69 19.76 -10.31 7.94
N THR A 70 20.68 -10.89 7.17
CA THR A 70 21.62 -11.88 7.65
C THR A 70 22.41 -11.14 8.72
N VAL A 71 22.01 -11.35 9.97
CA VAL A 71 22.79 -10.90 11.12
C VAL A 71 24.08 -11.71 11.07
N PRO A 72 25.27 -11.07 11.06
CA PRO A 72 26.53 -11.80 11.17
C PRO A 72 26.67 -12.50 12.53
#